data_AF-A0A0V1MQ75-F1
#
_entry.id   AF-A0A0V1MQ75-F1
#
_cell.length_a   1.000
_cell.length_b   1.000
_cell.length_c   1.000
_cell.angle_alpha   90.00
_cell.angle_beta   90.00
_cell.angle_gamma   90.00
#
_symmetry.space_group_name_H-M   'P 1'
#
loop_
_entity.id
_entity.type
_entity.pdbx_description
1 polymer ?
#
loop_
_entity_poly.entity_id
_entity_poly.type
_entity_poly.pdbx_seq_one_letter_code
_entity_poly.pdbx_strand_id
1 'polypeptide(L)'
;MKMEANAFIGLLIIEGAYKSSDELVSELWSLNNGRTIFRSVMSEKRCKILFRFCRFDVSSTRAAKIKCDKLTAFRDFWTMFQTNSRNLHKPSAFLTVDEQLVST
;
A
#
# COMPACT_ATOMS: atom_id res chain seq x y z
N MET A 1 1.71 -4.28 -16.27
CA MET A 1 2.06 -3.58 -15.02
C MET A 1 0.83 -3.04 -14.28
N LYS A 2 -0.04 -2.22 -14.88
CA LYS A 2 -1.24 -1.66 -14.20
C LYS A 2 -2.20 -2.71 -13.64
N MET A 3 -2.54 -3.75 -14.43
CA MET A 3 -3.41 -4.85 -13.97
C MET A 3 -2.84 -5.59 -12.77
N GLU A 4 -1.53 -5.85 -12.78
CA GLU A 4 -0.84 -6.54 -11.69
C GLU A 4 -0.75 -5.71 -10.42
N ALA A 5 -0.48 -4.39 -10.54
CA ALA A 5 -0.52 -3.48 -9.41
C ALA A 5 -1.92 -3.41 -8.79
N ASN A 6 -2.96 -3.32 -9.61
CA ASN A 6 -4.35 -3.36 -9.14
C ASN A 6 -4.69 -4.68 -8.45
N ALA A 7 -4.24 -5.80 -9.01
CA ALA A 7 -4.44 -7.12 -8.41
C ALA A 7 -3.75 -7.24 -7.06
N PHE A 8 -2.52 -6.73 -6.94
CA PHE A 8 -1.77 -6.67 -5.69
C PHE A 8 -2.48 -5.81 -4.63
N ILE A 9 -2.91 -4.60 -4.99
CA ILE A 9 -3.69 -3.73 -4.10
C ILE A 9 -4.99 -4.40 -3.68
N GLY A 10 -5.66 -5.11 -4.61
CA GLY A 10 -6.87 -5.89 -4.31
C GLY A 10 -6.61 -6.95 -3.24
N LEU A 11 -5.49 -7.67 -3.31
CA LEU A 11 -5.11 -8.64 -2.29
C LEU A 11 -4.85 -8.00 -0.92
N LEU A 12 -4.22 -6.82 -0.87
CA LEU A 12 -4.02 -6.08 0.39
C LEU A 12 -5.34 -5.64 1.03
N ILE A 13 -6.32 -5.21 0.20
CA ILE A 13 -7.66 -4.85 0.70
C ILE A 13 -8.37 -6.09 1.27
N ILE A 14 -8.27 -7.23 0.57
CA ILE A 14 -8.86 -8.50 1.00
C ILE A 14 -8.21 -9.01 2.30
N GLU A 15 -6.89 -8.96 2.41
CA GLU A 15 -6.15 -9.28 3.62
C GLU A 15 -6.63 -8.44 4.82
N GLY A 16 -6.75 -7.13 4.63
CA GLY A 16 -7.30 -6.23 5.66
C GLY A 16 -8.74 -6.58 6.05
N ALA A 17 -9.58 -6.95 5.07
CA ALA A 17 -10.96 -7.39 5.33
C ALA A 17 -11.01 -8.70 6.14
N TYR A 18 -10.05 -9.60 5.93
CA TYR A 18 -9.90 -10.82 6.73
C TYR A 18 -9.24 -10.61 8.09
N LYS A 19 -8.74 -9.41 8.38
CA LYS A 19 -7.94 -9.09 9.58
C LYS A 19 -6.69 -9.96 9.69
N SER A 20 -6.09 -10.26 8.55
CA SER A 20 -4.98 -11.22 8.43
C SER A 20 -3.60 -10.55 8.42
N SER A 21 -3.49 -9.34 8.97
CA SER A 21 -2.24 -8.56 8.94
C SER A 21 -1.09 -9.18 9.73
N ASP A 22 -1.40 -10.06 10.67
CA ASP A 22 -0.47 -10.83 11.47
C ASP A 22 -0.21 -12.25 10.92
N GLU A 23 -0.95 -12.67 9.89
CA GLU A 23 -0.74 -13.96 9.24
C GLU A 23 0.49 -13.92 8.32
N LEU A 24 1.25 -15.01 8.31
CA LEU A 24 2.36 -15.14 7.37
C LEU A 24 1.82 -15.24 5.94
N VAL A 25 2.53 -14.59 5.01
CA VAL A 25 2.21 -14.68 3.57
C VAL A 25 2.15 -16.14 3.09
N SER A 26 2.95 -17.05 3.66
CA SER A 26 2.88 -18.49 3.34
C SER A 26 1.57 -19.14 3.78
N GLU A 27 1.01 -18.74 4.92
CA GLU A 27 -0.27 -19.27 5.42
C GLU A 27 -1.42 -18.79 4.55
N LEU A 28 -1.41 -17.51 4.14
CA LEU A 28 -2.40 -16.96 3.22
C LEU A 28 -2.45 -17.70 1.87
N TRP A 29 -1.31 -18.21 1.40
CA TRP A 29 -1.16 -18.97 0.16
C TRP A 29 -1.19 -20.50 0.33
N SER A 30 -1.36 -21.01 1.56
CA SER A 30 -1.37 -22.43 1.86
C SER A 30 -2.47 -23.17 1.11
N LEU A 31 -2.17 -24.38 0.61
CA LEU A 31 -3.17 -25.22 -0.06
C LEU A 31 -4.22 -25.76 0.90
N ASN A 32 -3.85 -25.96 2.17
CA ASN A 32 -4.69 -26.63 3.16
C ASN A 32 -5.55 -25.62 3.93
N ASN A 33 -4.91 -24.53 4.37
CA ASN A 33 -5.51 -23.56 5.30
C ASN A 33 -5.55 -22.13 4.74
N GLY A 34 -4.99 -21.90 3.55
CA GLY A 34 -4.95 -20.60 2.92
C GLY A 34 -6.26 -20.24 2.23
N ARG A 35 -6.35 -18.99 1.76
CA ARG A 35 -7.57 -18.50 1.10
C ARG A 35 -7.35 -18.56 -0.41
N THR A 36 -8.25 -19.26 -1.11
CA THR A 36 -8.13 -19.55 -2.54
C THR A 36 -7.92 -18.31 -3.39
N ILE A 37 -8.53 -17.18 -3.01
CA ILE A 37 -8.41 -15.90 -3.72
C ILE A 37 -6.96 -15.43 -3.88
N PHE A 38 -6.09 -15.61 -2.87
CA PHE A 38 -4.70 -15.16 -2.95
C PHE A 38 -3.93 -15.88 -4.06
N ARG A 39 -4.01 -17.21 -4.08
CA ARG A 39 -3.36 -18.06 -5.10
C ARG A 39 -4.04 -17.99 -6.47
N SER A 40 -5.33 -17.69 -6.52
CA SER A 40 -6.06 -17.48 -7.78
C SER A 40 -5.67 -16.17 -8.47
N VAL A 41 -5.30 -15.14 -7.70
CA VAL A 41 -4.91 -13.83 -8.24
C VAL A 41 -3.44 -13.79 -8.65
N MET A 42 -2.53 -14.28 -7.81
CA MET A 42 -1.10 -14.38 -8.15
C MET A 42 -0.37 -15.43 -7.31
N SER A 43 0.82 -15.84 -7.75
CA SER A 43 1.66 -16.74 -6.95
C SER A 43 2.24 -16.04 -5.73
N GLU A 44 2.48 -16.81 -4.66
CA GLU A 44 3.12 -16.33 -3.42
C GLU A 44 4.47 -15.67 -3.72
N LYS A 45 5.28 -16.30 -4.58
CA LYS A 45 6.56 -15.78 -5.05
C LYS A 45 6.40 -14.40 -5.69
N ARG A 46 5.36 -14.21 -6.53
CA ARG A 46 5.15 -12.92 -7.18
C ARG A 46 4.72 -11.85 -6.19
N CYS A 47 3.82 -12.19 -5.26
CA CYS A 47 3.42 -11.31 -4.17
C CYS A 47 4.64 -10.83 -3.34
N LYS A 48 5.51 -11.74 -2.92
CA LYS A 48 6.75 -11.43 -2.19
C LYS A 48 7.69 -10.51 -2.98
N ILE A 49 7.80 -10.69 -4.29
CA ILE A 49 8.58 -9.80 -5.16
C ILE A 49 7.98 -8.39 -5.16
N LEU A 50 6.65 -8.26 -5.28
CA LEU A 50 5.98 -6.96 -5.26
C LEU A 50 6.18 -6.24 -3.92
N PHE A 51 6.00 -6.92 -2.79
CA PHE A 51 6.31 -6.36 -1.47
C PHE A 51 7.74 -5.82 -1.38
N ARG A 52 8.73 -6.57 -1.87
CA ARG A 52 10.14 -6.19 -1.77
C ARG A 52 10.53 -5.01 -2.66
N PHE A 53 9.97 -4.94 -3.86
CA PHE A 53 10.41 -4.03 -4.93
C PHE A 53 9.43 -2.91 -5.25
N CYS A 54 8.29 -2.81 -4.58
CA CYS A 54 7.40 -1.65 -4.71
C CYS A 54 8.15 -0.37 -4.28
N ARG A 55 8.12 0.66 -5.14
CA ARG A 55 8.75 1.97 -4.92
C ARG A 55 7.78 3.06 -5.34
N PHE A 56 7.83 4.19 -4.64
CA PHE A 56 6.96 5.35 -4.87
C PHE A 56 7.75 6.61 -5.24
N ASP A 57 9.01 6.45 -5.62
CA ASP A 57 9.94 7.52 -5.94
C ASP A 57 10.80 7.21 -7.18
N VAL A 58 11.50 8.24 -7.66
CA VAL A 58 12.46 8.12 -8.76
C VAL A 58 13.87 8.07 -8.19
N SER A 59 14.51 6.91 -8.29
CA SER A 59 15.81 6.61 -7.69
C SER A 59 16.91 7.60 -8.04
N SER A 60 16.92 8.13 -9.27
CA SER A 60 17.92 9.10 -9.75
C SER A 60 17.85 10.44 -9.01
N THR A 61 16.68 10.82 -8.50
CA THR A 61 16.47 12.11 -7.80
C THR A 61 16.55 12.00 -6.28
N ARG A 62 16.48 10.77 -5.74
CA ARG A 62 16.36 10.51 -4.30
C ARG A 62 17.51 11.11 -3.49
N ALA A 63 18.75 10.97 -3.95
CA ALA A 63 19.93 11.44 -3.22
C ALA A 63 19.97 12.97 -3.03
N ALA A 64 19.39 13.72 -3.98
CA ALA A 64 19.27 15.17 -3.86
C ALA A 64 18.12 15.56 -2.93
N LYS A 65 16.94 14.94 -3.11
CA LYS A 65 15.71 15.27 -2.37
C LYS A 65 15.77 14.90 -0.88
N ILE A 66 16.39 13.77 -0.52
CA ILE A 66 16.44 13.28 0.87
C ILE A 66 17.16 14.23 1.83
N LYS A 67 18.03 15.11 1.31
CA LYS A 67 18.72 16.15 2.10
C LYS A 67 17.76 17.19 2.68
N CYS A 68 16.63 17.41 2.00
CA CYS A 68 15.65 18.43 2.37
C CYS A 68 14.31 17.82 2.82
N ASP A 69 13.96 16.62 2.36
CA ASP A 69 12.70 15.95 2.69
C ASP A 69 12.93 14.49 3.10
N LYS A 70 12.76 14.20 4.39
CA LYS A 70 12.89 12.84 4.94
C LYS A 70 11.85 11.86 4.37
N LEU A 71 10.73 12.35 3.83
CA LEU A 71 9.67 11.54 3.24
C LEU A 71 9.80 11.40 1.71
N THR A 72 10.95 11.76 1.12
CA THR A 72 11.20 11.71 -0.33
C THR A 72 10.72 10.43 -1.00
N ALA A 73 10.92 9.26 -0.35
CA ALA A 73 10.59 7.96 -0.93
C ALA A 73 9.08 7.73 -1.18
N PHE A 74 8.22 8.54 -0.56
CA PHE A 74 6.75 8.42 -0.62
C PHE A 74 6.05 9.76 -0.89
N ARG A 75 6.79 10.88 -0.92
CA ARG A 75 6.26 12.24 -0.98
C ARG A 75 5.30 12.47 -2.13
N ASP A 76 5.68 12.03 -3.33
CA ASP A 76 4.91 12.28 -4.54
C ASP A 76 3.56 11.54 -4.48
N PHE A 77 3.56 10.28 -4.02
CA PHE A 77 2.35 9.50 -3.80
C PHE A 77 1.46 10.11 -2.71
N TRP A 78 2.04 10.53 -1.59
CA TRP A 78 1.30 11.18 -0.50
C TRP A 78 0.61 12.47 -0.95
N THR A 79 1.33 13.30 -1.71
CA THR A 79 0.81 14.57 -2.23
C THR A 79 -0.34 14.33 -3.21
N MET A 80 -0.19 13.36 -4.10
CA MET A 80 -1.26 12.92 -5.00
C MET A 80 -2.50 12.45 -4.22
N PHE A 81 -2.31 11.60 -3.21
CA PHE A 81 -3.39 11.10 -2.36
C PHE A 81 -4.14 12.23 -1.66
N GLN A 82 -3.43 13.14 -0.98
CA GLN A 82 -4.04 14.28 -0.30
C GLN A 82 -4.81 15.20 -1.25
N THR A 83 -4.25 15.45 -2.44
CA THR A 83 -4.89 16.30 -3.46
C THR A 83 -6.18 15.67 -3.95
N ASN A 84 -6.16 14.38 -4.26
CA ASN A 84 -7.35 13.65 -4.71
C ASN A 84 -8.44 13.61 -3.63
N SER A 85 -8.09 13.35 -2.37
CA SER A 85 -9.05 13.32 -1.27
C SER A 85 -9.76 14.66 -1.08
N ARG A 86 -9.04 15.79 -1.18
CA ARG A 86 -9.63 17.14 -1.11
C ARG A 86 -10.57 17.44 -2.28
N ASN A 87 -10.26 16.92 -3.47
CA ASN A 87 -11.09 17.15 -4.66
C ASN A 87 -12.36 16.30 -4.66
N LEU A 88 -12.34 15.14 -4.00
CA LEU A 88 -13.46 14.20 -3.96
C LEU A 88 -14.55 14.60 -2.95
N HIS A 89 -14.20 15.35 -1.90
CA HIS A 89 -15.15 15.66 -0.83
C HIS A 89 -15.01 17.10 -0.35
N LYS A 90 -16.16 17.79 -0.27
CA LYS A 90 -16.27 19.11 0.36
C LYS A 90 -16.72 18.94 1.80
N PRO A 91 -15.89 19.27 2.81
CA PRO A 91 -16.26 19.13 4.20
C PRO A 91 -17.42 20.06 4.59
N SER A 92 -18.15 19.67 5.64
CA SER A 92 -19.16 20.52 6.27
C SER A 92 -18.55 21.61 7.17
N ALA A 93 -19.38 22.43 7.81
CA ALA A 93 -18.93 23.55 8.65
C ALA A 93 -18.12 23.14 9.88
N PHE A 94 -18.33 21.91 10.39
CA PHE A 94 -17.68 21.44 11.61
C PHE A 94 -16.64 20.37 11.27
N LEU A 95 -15.38 20.63 11.63
CA LEU A 95 -14.25 19.75 11.39
C LEU A 95 -13.44 19.57 12.66
N THR A 96 -12.83 18.40 12.79
CA THR A 96 -11.93 18.05 13.89
C THR A 96 -10.53 17.81 13.33
N VAL A 97 -9.53 18.22 14.10
CA VAL A 97 -8.11 17.95 13.82
C VAL A 97 -7.59 17.14 14.99
N ASP A 98 -7.02 15.98 14.70
CA ASP A 98 -6.43 15.08 15.68
C ASP A 98 -5.21 14.38 15.06
N GLU A 99 -4.36 13.79 15.89
CA GLU A 99 -3.19 13.03 15.45
C GLU A 99 -3.50 11.53 15.31
N GLN A 100 -2.89 10.90 14.31
CA GLN A 100 -2.92 9.45 14.15
C GLN A 100 -1.50 8.90 14.13
N LEU A 101 -1.18 8.04 15.08
CA LEU A 101 0.08 7.30 15.11
C LEU A 101 -0.05 6.04 14.25
N VAL A 102 0.93 5.83 13.38
CA VAL A 102 1.08 4.59 12.62
C VAL A 102 2.33 3.90 13.14
N SER A 103 2.17 2.68 13.66
CA SER A 103 3.30 1.88 14.11
C SER A 103 4.09 1.35 12.93
N THR A 104 5.41 1.53 12.98
CA THR A 104 6.40 0.88 12.10
C THR A 104 6.90 -0.43 12.66
#